data_AF-A0A1V5QJ28-F1
#
_entry.id   AF-A0A1V5QJ28-F1
#
_cell.length_a   1.000
_cell.length_b   1.000
_cell.length_c   1.000
_cell.angle_alpha   90.00
_cell.angle_beta   90.00
_cell.angle_gamma   90.00
#
_symmetry.space_group_name_H-M   'P 1'
#
loop_
_entity.id
_entity.type
_entity.pdbx_description
1 polymer ?
#
loop_
_entity_poly.entity_id
_entity_poly.type
_entity_poly.pdbx_seq_one_letter_code
_entity_poly.pdbx_strand_id
1 'polypeptide(L)'
;MQAVPFQRVVLLGLEAGLDGSSDHVVLVAEPSQGAHLLIFHGRGLVIQRSFPLPALDADASETLFIEISRLLQFYKQKHRKAAFEVLHVLGLAELDPALAQRLQTGLRLGVRIASPEVWGLLQQGLLREGARRDGLNLLPKEILDAARRRVFRMAVWGAAGLMLLLLTLAGGFMVLQERVFREQANQAEALLAQREEAQAREDEAIRIRLPFLRTRAAEVRQKEAIERLGRLGQVLFETPAGLQLDRVEVMEVAGGGGTRFTVKGVALSEGPFSVGPLATYLRRVEACPGVVLQPLQEVQVSDRVDEATGNLAQRAVTRFTLEGRLP
;
A
#
# COMPACT_ATOMS: atom_id res chain seq x y z
N MET A 1 46.93 -9.56 51.02
CA MET A 1 46.84 -8.09 50.91
C MET A 1 46.42 -7.76 49.49
N GLN A 2 45.31 -7.04 49.31
CA GLN A 2 44.95 -6.55 47.97
C GLN A 2 45.98 -5.50 47.56
N ALA A 3 46.55 -5.65 46.36
CA ALA A 3 47.50 -4.71 45.83
C ALA A 3 46.86 -3.30 45.76
N VAL A 4 47.57 -2.27 46.21
CA VAL A 4 47.19 -0.87 46.04
C VAL A 4 47.13 -0.60 44.53
N PRO A 5 46.23 0.27 44.06
CA PRO A 5 46.19 0.79 42.71
C PRO A 5 47.41 0.61 41.81
N PHE A 6 48.46 1.35 42.15
CA PHE A 6 49.73 1.35 41.45
C PHE A 6 50.35 -0.04 41.21
N GLN A 7 50.28 -0.91 42.22
CA GLN A 7 50.89 -2.24 42.18
C GLN A 7 50.11 -3.18 41.25
N ARG A 8 48.78 -3.04 41.16
CA ARG A 8 47.96 -3.83 40.23
C ARG A 8 48.25 -3.47 38.79
N VAL A 9 48.35 -2.17 38.51
CA VAL A 9 48.66 -1.68 37.17
C VAL A 9 50.02 -2.19 36.73
N VAL A 10 51.03 -2.12 37.60
CA VAL A 10 52.38 -2.67 37.35
C VAL A 10 52.34 -4.18 37.05
N LEU A 11 51.66 -4.97 37.88
CA LEU A 11 51.53 -6.42 37.67
C LEU A 11 50.87 -6.76 36.33
N LEU A 12 49.82 -6.03 35.95
CA LEU A 12 49.12 -6.25 34.68
C LEU A 12 49.98 -5.88 33.47
N GLY A 13 50.78 -4.81 33.56
CA GLY A 13 51.75 -4.47 32.51
C GLY A 13 52.83 -5.53 32.34
N LEU A 14 53.23 -6.18 33.44
CA LEU A 14 54.18 -7.29 33.44
C LEU A 14 53.58 -8.57 32.83
N GLU A 15 52.36 -8.96 33.21
CA GLU A 15 51.65 -10.11 32.62
C GLU A 15 51.42 -9.96 31.10
N ALA A 16 51.23 -8.73 30.61
CA ALA A 16 51.05 -8.46 29.19
C ALA A 16 52.35 -8.51 28.37
N GLY A 17 53.50 -8.34 29.03
CA GLY A 17 54.81 -8.18 28.38
C GLY A 17 55.83 -9.27 28.68
N LEU A 18 55.53 -10.24 29.57
CA LEU A 18 56.52 -11.19 30.08
C LEU A 18 56.04 -12.64 30.04
N ASP A 19 56.94 -13.51 29.58
CA ASP A 19 56.76 -14.95 29.46
C ASP A 19 56.65 -15.62 30.83
N GLY A 20 55.42 -15.86 31.29
CA GLY A 20 55.02 -17.04 32.08
C GLY A 20 55.64 -17.29 33.47
N SER A 21 56.60 -16.49 33.95
CA SER A 21 57.10 -16.59 35.32
C SER A 21 56.01 -16.16 36.30
N SER A 22 55.87 -16.87 37.43
CA SER A 22 54.98 -16.45 38.51
C SER A 22 55.60 -15.36 39.38
N ASP A 23 56.93 -15.30 39.44
CA ASP A 23 57.65 -14.49 40.42
C ASP A 23 58.42 -13.39 39.73
N HIS A 24 58.22 -12.14 40.19
CA HIS A 24 58.78 -10.95 39.55
C HIS A 24 59.39 -10.01 40.56
N VAL A 25 60.57 -9.49 40.24
CA VAL A 25 61.16 -8.32 40.90
C VAL A 25 61.07 -7.16 39.93
N VAL A 26 60.53 -6.05 40.41
CA VAL A 26 60.20 -4.92 39.57
C VAL A 26 60.75 -3.65 40.20
N LEU A 27 61.54 -2.91 39.45
CA LEU A 27 61.96 -1.56 39.76
C LEU A 27 61.12 -0.61 38.91
N VAL A 28 60.30 0.20 39.57
CA VAL A 28 59.67 1.37 38.95
C VAL A 28 60.47 2.58 39.40
N ALA A 29 61.15 3.24 38.48
CA ALA A 29 61.97 4.40 38.77
C ALA A 29 61.54 5.57 37.88
N GLU A 30 61.20 6.69 38.52
CA GLU A 30 60.88 7.93 37.82
C GLU A 30 61.84 9.01 38.33
N PRO A 31 62.70 9.57 37.45
CA PRO A 31 63.62 10.64 37.84
C PRO A 31 62.85 11.76 38.51
N SER A 32 63.33 12.26 39.66
CA SER A 32 62.71 13.30 40.51
C SER A 32 61.50 12.91 41.38
N GLN A 33 60.81 11.78 41.10
CA GLN A 33 59.66 11.32 41.92
C GLN A 33 60.02 10.16 42.86
N GLY A 34 61.17 9.51 42.62
CA GLY A 34 61.69 8.43 43.44
C GLY A 34 61.57 7.07 42.76
N ALA A 35 61.87 6.02 43.52
CA ALA A 35 61.83 4.65 43.02
C ALA A 35 61.04 3.73 43.95
N HIS A 36 60.39 2.74 43.34
CA HIS A 36 59.64 1.69 43.99
C HIS A 36 60.20 0.33 43.57
N LEU A 37 60.60 -0.46 44.55
CA LEU A 37 60.90 -1.87 44.38
C LEU A 37 59.70 -2.71 44.82
N LEU A 38 59.25 -3.58 43.93
CA LEU A 38 58.11 -4.46 44.14
C LEU A 38 58.54 -5.90 43.93
N ILE A 39 58.13 -6.79 44.83
CA ILE A 39 58.23 -8.24 44.64
C ILE A 39 56.82 -8.81 44.53
N PHE A 40 56.57 -9.49 43.41
CA PHE A 40 55.38 -10.27 43.17
C PHE A 40 55.70 -11.76 43.26
N HIS A 41 54.79 -12.50 43.89
CA HIS A 41 54.76 -13.96 43.88
C HIS A 41 53.38 -14.38 43.37
N GLY A 42 53.36 -15.00 42.19
CA GLY A 42 52.17 -15.05 41.34
C GLY A 42 51.57 -13.66 41.16
N ARG A 43 50.27 -13.54 41.48
CA ARG A 43 49.52 -12.28 41.42
C ARG A 43 49.52 -11.47 42.71
N GLY A 44 50.24 -11.92 43.72
CA GLY A 44 50.30 -11.28 45.02
C GLY A 44 51.51 -10.36 45.13
N LEU A 45 51.31 -9.10 45.52
CA LEU A 45 52.41 -8.29 46.01
C LEU A 45 52.84 -8.81 47.38
N VAL A 46 54.12 -9.17 47.51
CA VAL A 46 54.70 -9.64 48.77
C VAL A 46 55.45 -8.52 49.48
N ILE A 47 56.20 -7.72 48.74
CA ILE A 47 57.01 -6.63 49.29
C ILE A 47 56.89 -5.40 48.39
N GLN A 48 56.68 -4.25 49.01
CA GLN A 48 56.88 -2.95 48.39
C GLN A 48 57.85 -2.14 49.23
N ARG A 49 58.77 -1.47 48.57
CA ARG A 49 59.66 -0.49 49.18
C ARG A 49 59.79 0.73 48.28
N SER A 50 59.49 1.89 48.84
CA SER A 50 59.73 3.19 48.21
C SER A 50 61.01 3.80 48.78
N PHE A 51 61.80 4.43 47.92
CA PHE A 51 62.99 5.19 48.34
C PHE A 51 63.20 6.38 47.40
N PRO A 52 63.76 7.48 47.91
CA PRO A 52 64.12 8.61 47.06
C PRO A 52 65.19 8.17 46.06
N LEU A 53 65.02 8.59 44.81
CA LEU A 53 66.00 8.38 43.75
C LEU A 53 66.54 9.76 43.35
N PRO A 54 67.84 10.04 43.57
CA PRO A 54 68.44 11.28 43.08
C PRO A 54 68.42 11.33 41.54
N ALA A 55 68.84 12.46 40.96
CA ALA A 55 69.06 12.51 39.51
C ALA A 55 69.97 11.35 39.08
N LEU A 56 69.75 10.79 37.90
CA LEU A 56 70.46 9.59 37.41
C LEU A 56 71.96 9.88 37.21
N ASP A 57 72.72 9.80 38.30
CA ASP A 57 74.16 9.93 38.38
C ASP A 57 74.78 8.66 39.03
N ALA A 58 76.09 8.66 39.26
CA ALA A 58 76.78 7.53 39.88
C ALA A 58 76.25 7.20 41.29
N ASP A 59 75.76 8.21 42.03
CA ASP A 59 75.20 8.04 43.37
C ASP A 59 73.83 7.37 43.31
N ALA A 60 73.04 7.63 42.25
CA ALA A 60 71.80 6.90 41.97
C ALA A 60 72.06 5.41 41.69
N SER A 61 73.09 5.08 40.92
CA SER A 61 73.47 3.68 40.62
C SER A 61 73.80 2.89 41.89
N GLU A 62 74.60 3.48 42.81
CA GLU A 62 74.95 2.82 44.07
C GLU A 62 73.72 2.67 44.99
N THR A 63 72.87 3.69 45.06
CA THR A 63 71.63 3.65 45.83
C THR A 63 70.70 2.54 45.34
N LEU A 64 70.51 2.43 44.02
CA LEU A 64 69.71 1.36 43.40
C LEU A 64 70.27 -0.02 43.74
N PHE A 65 71.59 -0.21 43.62
CA PHE A 65 72.23 -1.49 43.92
C PHE A 65 72.02 -1.90 45.39
N ILE A 66 72.23 -0.97 46.32
CA ILE A 66 72.06 -1.22 47.76
C ILE A 66 70.61 -1.59 48.07
N GLU A 67 69.64 -0.84 47.53
CA GLU A 67 68.23 -1.06 47.81
C GLU A 67 67.71 -2.36 47.20
N ILE A 68 68.11 -2.70 45.96
CA ILE A 68 67.80 -4.00 45.33
C ILE A 68 68.40 -5.15 46.16
N SER A 69 69.69 -5.06 46.50
CA SER A 69 70.39 -6.09 47.26
C SER A 69 69.74 -6.32 48.62
N ARG A 70 69.44 -5.24 49.35
CA ARG A 70 68.81 -5.28 50.68
C ARG A 70 67.43 -5.93 50.62
N LEU A 71 66.62 -5.58 49.64
CA LEU A 71 65.28 -6.11 49.45
C LEU A 71 65.31 -7.62 49.09
N LEU A 72 66.22 -8.03 48.21
CA LEU A 72 66.40 -9.44 47.87
C LEU A 72 66.93 -10.26 49.05
N GLN A 73 67.85 -9.72 49.85
CA GLN A 73 68.33 -10.38 51.07
C GLN A 73 67.19 -10.57 52.07
N PHE A 74 66.40 -9.53 52.32
CA PHE A 74 65.24 -9.60 53.21
C PHE A 74 64.23 -10.65 52.73
N TYR A 75 63.95 -10.71 51.43
CA TYR A 75 63.06 -11.72 50.87
C TYR A 75 63.62 -13.14 51.02
N LYS A 76 64.90 -13.35 50.70
CA LYS A 76 65.58 -14.66 50.85
C LYS A 76 65.59 -15.17 52.29
N GLN A 77 65.72 -14.29 53.29
CA GLN A 77 65.66 -14.67 54.71
C GLN A 77 64.30 -15.30 55.07
N LYS A 78 63.22 -14.76 54.51
CA LYS A 78 61.84 -15.25 54.74
C LYS A 78 61.47 -16.42 53.83
N HIS A 79 62.07 -16.50 52.63
CA HIS A 79 61.76 -17.50 51.59
C HIS A 79 63.04 -18.18 51.08
N ARG A 80 63.57 -19.14 51.84
CA ARG A 80 64.89 -19.77 51.60
C ARG A 80 65.08 -20.45 50.23
N LYS A 81 64.01 -20.79 49.51
CA LYS A 81 64.05 -21.46 48.19
C LYS A 81 63.79 -20.53 47.01
N ALA A 82 63.48 -19.26 47.25
CA ALA A 82 63.11 -18.37 46.17
C ALA A 82 64.35 -17.76 45.50
N ALA A 83 64.38 -17.85 44.17
CA ALA A 83 65.39 -17.24 43.32
C ALA A 83 64.68 -16.41 42.26
N PHE A 84 65.13 -15.18 42.08
CA PHE A 84 64.65 -14.31 41.01
C PHE A 84 65.72 -14.26 39.93
N GLU A 85 65.32 -14.52 38.70
CA GLU A 85 66.23 -14.56 37.55
C GLU A 85 66.32 -13.22 36.84
N VAL A 86 65.25 -12.41 36.90
CA VAL A 86 65.13 -11.16 36.15
C VAL A 86 64.56 -10.04 37.01
N LEU A 87 65.19 -8.86 36.90
CA LEU A 87 64.68 -7.56 37.32
C LEU A 87 64.02 -6.87 36.14
N HIS A 88 62.75 -6.54 36.29
CA HIS A 88 62.01 -5.71 35.32
C HIS A 88 62.14 -4.24 35.70
N VAL A 89 62.64 -3.43 34.79
CA VAL A 89 62.83 -1.99 35.00
C VAL A 89 61.77 -1.23 34.21
N LEU A 90 61.03 -0.37 34.90
CA LEU A 90 59.96 0.48 34.39
C LEU A 90 60.27 1.95 34.68
N GLY A 91 59.95 2.84 33.75
CA GLY A 91 60.14 4.30 33.90
C GLY A 91 61.53 4.83 33.54
N LEU A 92 62.50 3.93 33.30
CA LEU A 92 63.83 4.27 32.79
C LEU A 92 63.98 3.77 31.34
N ALA A 93 64.56 4.61 30.47
CA ALA A 93 64.87 4.23 29.10
C ALA A 93 66.09 3.29 29.04
N GLU A 94 67.10 3.57 29.87
CA GLU A 94 68.34 2.82 29.97
C GLU A 94 68.77 2.70 31.43
N LEU A 95 69.55 1.66 31.74
CA LEU A 95 70.20 1.48 33.03
C LEU A 95 71.71 1.64 32.84
N ASP A 96 72.40 2.24 33.81
CA ASP A 96 73.87 2.31 33.81
C ASP A 96 74.48 0.92 33.57
N PRO A 97 75.30 0.75 32.52
CA PRO A 97 75.93 -0.53 32.20
C PRO A 97 76.71 -1.13 33.37
N ALA A 98 77.37 -0.30 34.18
CA ALA A 98 78.12 -0.77 35.35
C ALA A 98 77.18 -1.36 36.41
N LEU A 99 76.03 -0.74 36.64
CA LEU A 99 74.99 -1.27 37.51
C LEU A 99 74.40 -2.56 36.97
N ALA A 100 74.05 -2.61 35.68
CA ALA A 100 73.52 -3.81 35.04
C ALA A 100 74.47 -5.01 35.19
N GLN A 101 75.78 -4.79 34.96
CA GLN A 101 76.80 -5.81 35.13
C GLN A 101 76.94 -6.25 36.59
N ARG A 102 76.89 -5.31 37.55
CA ARG A 102 76.92 -5.63 38.99
C ARG A 102 75.70 -6.45 39.44
N LEU A 103 74.50 -6.15 38.93
CA LEU A 103 73.29 -6.93 39.21
C LEU A 103 73.40 -8.35 38.65
N GLN A 104 73.91 -8.50 37.42
CA GLN A 104 74.08 -9.80 36.78
C GLN A 104 75.16 -10.65 37.45
N THR A 105 76.31 -10.07 37.78
CA THR A 105 77.44 -10.82 38.36
C THR A 105 77.29 -11.03 39.86
N GLY A 106 76.90 -9.98 40.60
CA GLY A 106 76.82 -10.00 42.06
C GLY A 106 75.54 -10.66 42.59
N LEU A 107 74.40 -10.42 41.95
CA LEU A 107 73.10 -10.92 42.40
C LEU A 107 72.53 -12.05 41.53
N ARG A 108 73.20 -12.40 40.43
CA ARG A 108 72.71 -13.35 39.41
C ARG A 108 71.36 -12.96 38.84
N LEU A 109 71.12 -11.65 38.71
CA LEU A 109 69.85 -11.08 38.29
C LEU A 109 70.02 -10.44 36.91
N GLY A 110 69.37 -11.00 35.90
CA GLY A 110 69.26 -10.39 34.58
C GLY A 110 68.44 -9.10 34.66
N VAL A 111 68.70 -8.14 33.77
CA VAL A 111 67.95 -6.88 33.70
C VAL A 111 67.16 -6.85 32.41
N ARG A 112 65.85 -6.62 32.51
CA ARG A 112 64.97 -6.36 31.36
C ARG A 112 64.31 -5.00 31.54
N ILE A 113 64.68 -4.05 30.68
CA ILE A 113 64.03 -2.75 30.62
C ILE A 113 62.77 -2.90 29.79
N ALA A 114 61.62 -2.50 30.34
CA ALA A 114 60.37 -2.55 29.59
C ALA A 114 60.38 -1.48 28.50
N SER A 115 59.68 -1.78 27.39
CA SER A 115 59.51 -0.80 26.32
C SER A 115 58.84 0.50 26.82
N PRO A 116 59.18 1.66 26.25
CA PRO A 116 58.52 2.94 26.58
C PRO A 116 57.00 2.91 26.42
N GLU A 117 56.49 2.10 25.48
CA GLU A 117 55.06 1.93 25.24
C GLU A 117 54.34 1.29 26.44
N VAL A 118 54.98 0.30 27.09
CA VAL A 118 54.46 -0.33 28.31
C VAL A 118 54.37 0.69 29.45
N TRP A 119 55.37 1.58 29.57
CA TRP A 119 55.32 2.67 30.55
C TRP A 119 54.19 3.65 30.28
N GLY A 120 53.97 4.05 29.02
CA GLY A 120 52.83 4.90 28.64
C GLY A 120 51.47 4.25 28.95
N LEU A 121 51.33 2.94 28.72
CA LEU A 121 50.13 2.18 29.08
C LEU A 121 49.91 2.12 30.60
N LEU A 122 50.98 1.94 31.37
CA LEU A 122 50.94 1.95 32.84
C LEU A 122 50.48 3.32 33.36
N GLN A 123 51.06 4.41 32.86
CA GLN A 123 50.66 5.77 33.24
C GLN A 123 49.18 6.05 32.93
N GLN A 124 48.69 5.61 31.76
CA GLN A 124 47.26 5.71 31.44
C GLN A 124 46.39 4.86 32.36
N GLY A 125 46.86 3.68 32.77
CA GLY A 125 46.21 2.82 33.76
C GLY A 125 46.08 3.51 35.12
N LEU A 126 47.16 4.13 35.60
CA LEU A 126 47.20 4.90 36.84
C LEU A 126 46.27 6.12 36.83
N LEU A 127 46.26 6.87 35.73
CA LEU A 127 45.35 8.02 35.56
C LEU A 127 43.88 7.59 35.59
N ARG A 128 43.55 6.46 34.95
CA ARG A 128 42.20 5.90 34.95
C ARG A 128 41.79 5.37 36.31
N GLU A 129 42.73 4.91 37.10
CA GLU A 129 42.52 4.42 38.45
C GLU A 129 42.32 5.56 39.45
N GLY A 130 43.15 6.60 39.40
CA GLY A 130 42.98 7.80 40.23
C GLY A 130 41.66 8.53 39.96
N ALA A 131 41.10 8.37 38.76
CA ALA A 131 39.82 8.96 38.37
C ALA A 131 38.57 8.13 38.78
N ARG A 132 38.72 6.91 39.34
CA ARG A 132 37.59 6.04 39.71
C ARG A 132 37.47 5.89 41.22
N ARG A 133 36.25 6.08 41.75
CA ARG A 133 35.91 5.85 43.17
C ARG A 133 35.91 4.38 43.58
N ASP A 134 35.69 3.47 42.62
CA ASP A 134 35.64 2.03 42.85
C ASP A 134 36.76 1.35 42.05
N GLY A 135 37.78 0.89 42.76
CA GLY A 135 38.98 0.25 42.20
C GLY A 135 38.64 -0.94 41.30
N LEU A 136 39.31 -1.00 40.15
CA LEU A 136 38.97 -1.94 39.08
C LEU A 136 39.48 -3.36 39.37
N ASN A 137 38.56 -4.32 39.34
CA ASN A 137 38.80 -5.67 38.84
C ASN A 137 38.93 -5.57 37.32
N LEU A 138 40.11 -5.89 36.75
CA LEU A 138 40.28 -5.97 35.30
C LEU A 138 40.99 -7.26 34.93
N LEU A 139 40.23 -8.19 34.34
CA LEU A 139 40.78 -9.16 33.40
C LEU A 139 40.92 -8.45 32.03
N PRO A 140 42.02 -8.64 31.27
CA PRO A 140 42.24 -8.00 29.96
C PRO A 140 41.09 -8.15 28.96
N LYS A 141 40.32 -9.26 29.04
CA LYS A 141 39.11 -9.48 28.24
C LYS A 141 38.00 -8.47 28.50
N GLU A 142 37.86 -7.98 29.73
CA GLU A 142 36.78 -7.06 30.10
C GLU A 142 37.02 -5.63 29.62
N ILE A 143 38.28 -5.22 29.44
CA ILE A 143 38.63 -3.92 28.83
C ILE A 143 38.27 -3.94 27.34
N LEU A 144 38.62 -5.04 26.65
CA LEU A 144 38.26 -5.26 25.25
C LEU A 144 36.73 -5.37 25.08
N ASP A 145 36.05 -6.07 25.98
CA ASP A 145 34.59 -6.18 25.97
C ASP A 145 33.88 -4.87 26.35
N ALA A 146 34.46 -4.03 27.22
CA ALA A 146 33.90 -2.72 27.53
C ALA A 146 34.05 -1.75 26.35
N ALA A 147 35.17 -1.81 25.62
CA ALA A 147 35.34 -1.08 24.37
C ALA A 147 34.35 -1.57 23.30
N ARG A 148 34.20 -2.90 23.14
CA ARG A 148 33.21 -3.51 22.24
C ARG A 148 31.79 -3.12 22.61
N ARG A 149 31.42 -3.15 23.90
CA ARG A 149 30.09 -2.73 24.38
C ARG A 149 29.84 -1.24 24.17
N ARG A 150 30.86 -0.39 24.25
CA ARG A 150 30.72 1.04 23.87
C ARG A 150 30.44 1.20 22.39
N VAL A 151 31.21 0.55 21.51
CA VAL A 151 30.99 0.60 20.06
C VAL A 151 29.63 0.01 19.70
N PHE A 152 29.26 -1.13 20.30
CA PHE A 152 27.97 -1.77 20.09
C PHE A 152 26.80 -0.91 20.60
N ARG A 153 26.93 -0.27 21.77
CA ARG A 153 25.93 0.71 22.24
C ARG A 153 25.82 1.87 21.25
N MET A 154 26.92 2.48 20.83
CA MET A 154 26.87 3.59 19.86
C MET A 154 26.24 3.16 18.54
N ALA A 155 26.52 1.94 18.06
CA ALA A 155 25.90 1.38 16.87
C ALA A 155 24.40 1.13 17.06
N VAL A 156 23.97 0.60 18.22
CA VAL A 156 22.55 0.38 18.54
C VAL A 156 21.81 1.70 18.71
N TRP A 157 22.37 2.68 19.41
CA TRP A 157 21.78 4.01 19.54
C TRP A 157 21.73 4.74 18.20
N GLY A 158 22.77 4.60 17.37
CA GLY A 158 22.79 5.13 16.01
C GLY A 158 21.73 4.48 15.11
N ALA A 159 21.60 3.15 15.15
CA ALA A 159 20.58 2.41 14.41
C ALA A 159 19.16 2.72 14.89
N ALA A 160 18.96 2.85 16.20
CA ALA A 160 17.67 3.25 16.78
C ALA A 160 17.30 4.68 16.37
N GLY A 161 18.25 5.62 16.41
CA GLY A 161 18.05 6.99 15.93
C GLY A 161 17.73 7.03 14.43
N LEU A 162 18.43 6.24 13.62
CA LEU A 162 18.16 6.10 12.18
C LEU A 162 16.76 5.53 11.92
N MET A 163 16.36 4.46 12.61
CA MET A 163 15.01 3.90 12.48
C MET A 163 13.94 4.92 12.87
N LEU A 164 14.16 5.67 13.95
CA LEU A 164 13.19 6.65 14.43
C LEU A 164 13.06 7.81 13.43
N LEU A 165 14.17 8.22 12.80
CA LEU A 165 14.18 9.21 11.72
C LEU A 165 13.49 8.69 10.44
N LEU A 166 13.70 7.43 10.08
CA LEU A 166 13.00 6.80 8.95
C LEU A 166 11.49 6.67 9.21
N LEU A 167 11.09 6.35 10.45
CA LEU A 167 9.68 6.26 10.84
C LEU A 167 9.00 7.64 10.82
N THR A 168 9.67 8.70 11.29
CA THR A 168 9.10 10.06 11.23
C THR A 168 8.99 10.56 9.81
N LEU A 169 9.99 10.29 8.95
CA LEU A 169 9.93 10.62 7.53
C LEU A 169 8.82 9.84 6.81
N ALA A 170 8.69 8.54 7.09
CA ALA A 170 7.62 7.71 6.53
C ALA A 170 6.23 8.19 6.96
N GLY A 171 6.06 8.56 8.24
CA GLY A 171 4.82 9.15 8.75
C GLY A 171 4.48 10.48 8.09
N GLY A 172 5.47 11.39 7.94
CA GLY A 172 5.29 12.65 7.23
C GLY A 172 4.91 12.46 5.76
N PHE A 173 5.53 11.49 5.09
CA PHE A 173 5.21 11.14 3.70
C PHE A 173 3.80 10.56 3.54
N MET A 174 3.37 9.69 4.46
CA MET A 174 2.01 9.13 4.45
C MET A 174 0.94 10.22 4.61
N VAL A 175 1.15 11.19 5.50
CA VAL A 175 0.22 12.33 5.68
C VAL A 175 0.12 13.19 4.42
N LEU A 176 1.26 13.40 3.73
CA LEU A 176 1.27 14.11 2.45
C LEU A 176 0.52 13.34 1.37
N GLN A 177 0.74 12.02 1.27
CA GLN A 177 -0.02 11.19 0.32
C GLN A 177 -1.51 11.20 0.63
N GLU A 178 -1.90 11.09 1.90
CA GLU A 178 -3.32 11.11 2.29
C GLU A 178 -3.99 12.43 1.91
N ARG A 179 -3.29 13.57 2.03
CA ARG A 179 -3.80 14.86 1.55
C ARG A 179 -4.01 14.86 0.04
N VAL A 180 -3.04 14.39 -0.73
CA VAL A 180 -3.15 14.30 -2.19
C VAL A 180 -4.30 13.39 -2.60
N PHE A 181 -4.45 12.22 -1.96
CA PHE A 181 -5.55 11.30 -2.26
C PHE A 181 -6.91 11.89 -1.88
N ARG A 182 -7.03 12.63 -0.78
CA ARG A 182 -8.27 13.35 -0.43
C ARG A 182 -8.61 14.43 -1.44
N GLU A 183 -7.63 15.20 -1.90
CA GLU A 183 -7.86 16.20 -2.96
C GLU A 183 -8.30 15.56 -4.28
N GLN A 184 -7.68 14.45 -4.68
CA GLN A 184 -8.08 13.70 -5.87
C GLN A 184 -9.48 13.10 -5.73
N ALA A 185 -9.82 12.54 -4.56
CA ALA A 185 -11.16 12.02 -4.28
C ALA A 185 -12.22 13.13 -4.35
N ASN A 186 -11.96 14.29 -3.74
CA ASN A 186 -12.86 15.44 -3.80
C ASN A 186 -13.05 15.96 -5.23
N GLN A 187 -11.98 15.97 -6.05
CA GLN A 187 -12.08 16.34 -7.47
C GLN A 187 -12.91 15.32 -8.26
N ALA A 188 -12.73 14.03 -8.00
CA ALA A 188 -13.50 12.96 -8.64
C ALA A 188 -14.98 13.03 -8.25
N GLU A 189 -15.30 13.24 -6.97
CA GLU A 189 -16.67 13.43 -6.48
C GLU A 189 -17.32 14.68 -7.11
N ALA A 190 -16.59 15.80 -7.21
CA ALA A 190 -17.10 17.01 -7.86
C ALA A 190 -17.41 16.77 -9.35
N LEU A 191 -16.58 16.00 -10.06
CA LEU A 191 -16.84 15.64 -11.46
C LEU A 191 -18.04 14.70 -11.62
N LEU A 192 -18.23 13.77 -10.68
CA LEU A 192 -19.42 12.90 -10.67
C LEU A 192 -20.69 13.70 -10.40
N ALA A 193 -20.69 14.60 -9.42
CA ALA A 193 -21.82 15.48 -9.13
C ALA A 193 -22.20 16.34 -10.34
N GLN A 194 -21.22 16.91 -11.06
CA GLN A 194 -21.48 17.65 -12.30
C GLN A 194 -22.12 16.79 -13.39
N ARG A 195 -21.70 15.52 -13.50
CA ARG A 195 -22.29 14.58 -14.47
C ARG A 195 -23.71 14.18 -14.08
N GLU A 196 -23.98 13.94 -12.80
CA GLU A 196 -25.32 13.65 -12.29
C GLU A 196 -26.26 14.84 -12.50
N GLU A 197 -25.81 16.07 -12.23
CA GLU A 197 -26.59 17.28 -12.52
C GLU A 197 -26.87 17.46 -14.02
N ALA A 198 -25.88 17.15 -14.88
CA ALA A 198 -26.06 17.20 -16.33
C ALA A 198 -27.08 16.16 -16.81
N GLN A 199 -26.99 14.92 -16.31
CA GLN A 199 -27.93 13.84 -16.61
C GLN A 199 -29.34 14.16 -16.12
N ALA A 200 -29.48 14.71 -14.90
CA ALA A 200 -30.77 15.12 -14.36
C ALA A 200 -31.44 16.21 -15.22
N ARG A 201 -30.66 17.17 -15.75
CA ARG A 201 -31.17 18.20 -16.68
C ARG A 201 -31.58 17.60 -18.03
N GLU A 202 -30.84 16.62 -18.55
CA GLU A 202 -31.22 15.89 -19.77
C GLU A 202 -32.50 15.09 -19.56
N ASP A 203 -32.62 14.35 -18.46
CA ASP A 203 -33.81 13.58 -18.11
C ASP A 203 -35.04 14.48 -17.88
N GLU A 204 -34.87 15.64 -17.25
CA GLU A 204 -35.93 16.63 -17.10
C GLU A 204 -36.37 17.19 -18.47
N ALA A 205 -35.42 17.52 -19.35
CA ALA A 205 -35.72 17.98 -20.70
C ALA A 205 -36.46 16.91 -21.54
N ILE A 206 -36.08 15.64 -21.39
CA ILE A 206 -36.75 14.50 -22.03
C ILE A 206 -38.15 14.33 -21.45
N ARG A 207 -38.31 14.37 -20.11
CA ARG A 207 -39.60 14.25 -19.41
C ARG A 207 -40.57 15.36 -19.81
N ILE A 208 -40.08 16.58 -20.01
CA ILE A 208 -40.90 17.71 -20.48
C ILE A 208 -41.31 17.52 -21.95
N ARG A 209 -40.43 17.03 -22.82
CA ARG A 209 -40.71 16.88 -24.27
C ARG A 209 -41.53 15.65 -24.65
N LEU A 210 -41.40 14.54 -23.92
CA LEU A 210 -42.08 13.27 -24.23
C LEU A 210 -43.61 13.38 -24.35
N PRO A 211 -44.31 14.10 -23.46
CA PRO A 211 -45.76 14.31 -23.55
C PRO A 211 -46.15 15.02 -24.85
N PHE A 212 -45.42 16.07 -25.26
CA PHE A 212 -45.69 16.82 -26.49
C PHE A 212 -45.47 15.98 -27.75
N LEU A 213 -44.47 15.10 -27.75
CA LEU A 213 -44.25 14.17 -28.88
C LEU A 213 -45.35 13.10 -28.94
N ARG A 214 -45.83 12.61 -27.78
CA ARG A 214 -46.94 11.66 -27.72
C ARG A 214 -48.26 12.27 -28.17
N THR A 215 -48.55 13.52 -27.78
CA THR A 215 -49.78 14.22 -28.22
C THR A 215 -49.74 14.50 -29.72
N ARG A 216 -48.62 14.98 -30.27
CA ARG A 216 -48.49 15.15 -31.73
C ARG A 216 -48.64 13.84 -32.50
N ALA A 217 -48.07 12.74 -32.01
CA ALA A 217 -48.23 11.43 -32.65
C ALA A 217 -49.69 10.94 -32.61
N ALA A 218 -50.43 11.23 -31.52
CA ALA A 218 -51.84 10.91 -31.41
C ALA A 218 -52.72 11.75 -32.34
N GLU A 219 -52.45 13.06 -32.47
CA GLU A 219 -53.17 13.96 -33.39
C GLU A 219 -53.01 13.53 -34.86
N VAL A 220 -51.80 13.12 -35.27
CA VAL A 220 -51.56 12.62 -36.63
C VAL A 220 -52.36 11.35 -36.90
N ARG A 221 -52.38 10.40 -35.96
CA ARG A 221 -53.18 9.16 -36.09
C ARG A 221 -54.68 9.44 -36.17
N GLN A 222 -55.18 10.40 -35.39
CA GLN A 222 -56.60 10.76 -35.38
C GLN A 222 -57.04 11.39 -36.71
N LYS A 223 -56.22 12.29 -37.29
CA LYS A 223 -56.51 12.89 -38.60
C LYS A 223 -56.55 11.84 -39.71
N GLU A 224 -55.58 10.93 -39.73
CA GLU A 224 -55.56 9.84 -40.72
C GLU A 224 -56.78 8.92 -40.60
N ALA A 225 -57.22 8.60 -39.38
CA ALA A 225 -58.41 7.77 -39.16
C ALA A 225 -59.70 8.45 -39.68
N ILE A 226 -59.86 9.75 -39.43
CA ILE A 226 -61.02 10.53 -39.91
C ILE A 226 -61.05 10.61 -41.44
N GLU A 227 -59.92 10.86 -42.09
CA GLU A 227 -59.85 10.90 -43.56
C GLU A 227 -60.19 9.54 -44.20
N ARG A 228 -59.72 8.44 -43.62
CA ARG A 228 -60.02 7.08 -44.10
C ARG A 228 -61.49 6.74 -43.96
N LEU A 229 -62.11 7.10 -42.84
CA LEU A 229 -63.56 6.95 -42.62
C LEU A 229 -64.38 7.81 -43.59
N GLY A 230 -63.95 9.04 -43.87
CA GLY A 230 -64.60 9.92 -44.85
C GLY A 230 -64.63 9.32 -46.26
N ARG A 231 -63.50 8.75 -46.72
CA ARG A 231 -63.41 8.08 -48.03
C ARG A 231 -64.28 6.82 -48.10
N LEU A 232 -64.26 6.00 -47.04
CA LEU A 232 -65.12 4.81 -46.98
C LEU A 232 -66.61 5.21 -47.00
N GLY A 233 -66.99 6.21 -46.21
CA GLY A 233 -68.35 6.75 -46.20
C GLY A 233 -68.79 7.20 -47.60
N GLN A 234 -67.96 7.98 -48.29
CA GLN A 234 -68.26 8.43 -49.64
C GLN A 234 -68.54 7.25 -50.59
N VAL A 235 -67.69 6.23 -50.60
CA VAL A 235 -67.87 5.06 -51.48
C VAL A 235 -69.08 4.21 -51.09
N LEU A 236 -69.38 4.07 -49.80
CA LEU A 236 -70.56 3.32 -49.34
C LEU A 236 -71.88 4.00 -49.72
N PHE A 237 -71.94 5.33 -49.71
CA PHE A 237 -73.16 6.08 -50.04
C PHE A 237 -73.33 6.40 -51.54
N GLU A 238 -72.27 6.28 -52.35
CA GLU A 238 -72.35 6.43 -53.81
C GLU A 238 -73.00 5.20 -54.48
N THR A 239 -74.31 5.31 -54.73
CA THR A 239 -75.09 4.25 -55.38
C THR A 239 -74.95 4.28 -56.91
N PRO A 240 -74.56 3.17 -57.56
CA PRO A 240 -74.63 3.07 -59.01
C PRO A 240 -76.09 3.01 -59.48
N ALA A 241 -76.36 3.48 -60.70
CA ALA A 241 -77.69 3.41 -61.30
C ALA A 241 -78.23 1.96 -61.29
N GLY A 242 -79.45 1.77 -60.79
CA GLY A 242 -80.08 0.45 -60.60
C GLY A 242 -79.88 -0.16 -59.20
N LEU A 243 -79.14 0.47 -58.28
CA LEU A 243 -79.02 0.04 -56.89
C LEU A 243 -79.72 1.02 -55.95
N GLN A 244 -80.58 0.52 -55.07
CA GLN A 244 -81.21 1.31 -54.01
C GLN A 244 -80.74 0.79 -52.65
N LEU A 245 -80.13 1.64 -51.83
CA LEU A 245 -79.69 1.26 -50.48
C LEU A 245 -80.79 1.58 -49.46
N ASP A 246 -81.07 0.63 -48.58
CA ASP A 246 -82.08 0.76 -47.53
C ASP A 246 -81.46 1.24 -46.22
N ARG A 247 -80.27 0.73 -45.88
CA ARG A 247 -79.56 1.06 -44.64
C ARG A 247 -78.06 0.86 -44.79
N VAL A 248 -77.29 1.86 -44.39
CA VAL A 248 -75.83 1.78 -44.28
C VAL A 248 -75.46 2.06 -42.83
N GLU A 249 -74.80 1.11 -42.18
CA GLU A 249 -74.32 1.24 -40.80
C GLU A 249 -72.81 1.13 -40.75
N VAL A 250 -72.18 2.06 -40.03
CA VAL A 250 -70.73 2.06 -39.81
C VAL A 250 -70.51 2.14 -38.30
N MET A 251 -69.82 1.16 -37.74
CA MET A 251 -69.57 1.04 -36.31
C MET A 251 -68.08 0.85 -36.04
N GLU A 252 -67.54 1.63 -35.10
CA GLU A 252 -66.18 1.43 -34.61
C GLU A 252 -66.13 0.24 -33.64
N VAL A 253 -65.18 -0.68 -33.84
CA VAL A 253 -65.05 -1.86 -32.97
C VAL A 253 -64.25 -1.47 -31.72
N ALA A 254 -64.92 -1.42 -30.58
CA ALA A 254 -64.29 -1.13 -29.29
C ALA A 254 -63.08 -2.06 -29.03
N GLY A 255 -61.90 -1.45 -28.84
CA GLY A 255 -60.66 -2.13 -28.48
C GLY A 255 -59.87 -2.77 -29.64
N GLY A 256 -60.32 -2.63 -30.89
CA GLY A 256 -59.71 -3.29 -32.06
C GLY A 256 -59.05 -2.38 -33.09
N GLY A 257 -59.14 -1.05 -32.94
CA GLY A 257 -58.58 -0.08 -33.90
C GLY A 257 -59.25 -0.06 -35.29
N GLY A 258 -60.19 -0.97 -35.56
CA GLY A 258 -60.86 -1.11 -36.85
C GLY A 258 -62.34 -0.75 -36.82
N THR A 259 -62.87 -0.45 -38.00
CA THR A 259 -64.26 -0.11 -38.26
C THR A 259 -64.96 -1.28 -38.95
N ARG A 260 -66.14 -1.67 -38.48
CA ARG A 260 -67.03 -2.63 -39.16
C ARG A 260 -68.15 -1.85 -39.83
N PHE A 261 -68.52 -2.25 -41.05
CA PHE A 261 -69.67 -1.67 -41.73
C PHE A 261 -70.61 -2.76 -42.24
N THR A 262 -71.89 -2.42 -42.29
CA THR A 262 -72.98 -3.27 -42.80
C THR A 262 -73.83 -2.44 -43.76
N VAL A 263 -73.99 -2.91 -45.00
CA VAL A 263 -74.83 -2.29 -46.02
C VAL A 263 -75.97 -3.23 -46.37
N LYS A 264 -77.21 -2.73 -46.30
CA LYS A 264 -78.42 -3.42 -46.74
C LYS A 264 -79.06 -2.64 -47.88
N GLY A 265 -79.44 -3.34 -48.95
CA GLY A 265 -80.08 -2.72 -50.09
C GLY A 265 -80.73 -3.70 -51.06
N VAL A 266 -81.29 -3.12 -52.11
CA VAL A 266 -82.03 -3.75 -53.20
C VAL A 266 -81.29 -3.46 -54.51
N ALA A 267 -81.07 -4.47 -55.35
CA ALA A 267 -80.48 -4.29 -56.67
C ALA A 267 -81.51 -4.58 -57.77
N LEU A 268 -81.89 -3.54 -58.49
CA LEU A 268 -82.83 -3.60 -59.62
C LEU A 268 -82.04 -3.72 -60.92
N SER A 269 -82.38 -4.74 -61.71
CA SER A 269 -81.73 -5.02 -62.99
C SER A 269 -82.74 -4.96 -64.12
N GLU A 270 -82.40 -4.22 -65.18
CA GLU A 270 -83.10 -4.28 -66.46
C GLU A 270 -82.54 -5.45 -67.28
N GLY A 271 -83.23 -6.59 -67.29
CA GLY A 271 -82.92 -7.76 -68.13
C GLY A 271 -83.02 -9.12 -67.41
N PRO A 272 -83.04 -10.24 -68.15
CA PRO A 272 -83.08 -11.59 -67.59
C PRO A 272 -81.73 -11.91 -66.92
N PHE A 273 -81.68 -11.72 -65.60
CA PHE A 273 -80.55 -11.96 -64.70
C PHE A 273 -79.29 -11.11 -64.96
N SER A 274 -79.25 -9.89 -64.40
CA SER A 274 -77.99 -9.13 -64.28
C SER A 274 -77.64 -8.84 -62.82
N VAL A 275 -76.49 -9.36 -62.38
CA VAL A 275 -75.84 -8.98 -61.11
C VAL A 275 -74.93 -7.75 -61.31
N GLY A 276 -74.99 -7.09 -62.48
CA GLY A 276 -74.07 -6.03 -62.89
C GLY A 276 -73.97 -4.84 -61.92
N PRO A 277 -75.08 -4.22 -61.49
CA PRO A 277 -75.04 -3.09 -60.56
C PRO A 277 -74.45 -3.46 -59.19
N LEU A 278 -74.83 -4.63 -58.65
CA LEU A 278 -74.30 -5.14 -57.39
C LEU A 278 -72.82 -5.50 -57.49
N ALA A 279 -72.40 -6.19 -58.54
CA ALA A 279 -70.99 -6.53 -58.77
C ALA A 279 -70.12 -5.28 -58.96
N THR A 280 -70.65 -4.24 -59.60
CA THR A 280 -69.96 -2.95 -59.76
C THR A 280 -69.82 -2.23 -58.43
N TYR A 281 -70.86 -2.24 -57.59
CA TYR A 281 -70.81 -1.69 -56.23
C TYR A 281 -69.79 -2.44 -55.36
N LEU A 282 -69.83 -3.78 -55.35
CA LEU A 282 -68.90 -4.61 -54.58
C LEU A 282 -67.44 -4.37 -54.98
N ARG A 283 -67.14 -4.29 -56.28
CA ARG A 283 -65.79 -3.97 -56.77
C ARG A 283 -65.31 -2.59 -56.32
N ARG A 284 -66.19 -1.59 -56.24
CA ARG A 284 -65.83 -0.24 -55.75
C ARG A 284 -65.49 -0.25 -54.27
N VAL A 285 -66.27 -0.99 -53.47
CA VAL A 285 -66.02 -1.12 -52.03
C VAL A 285 -64.74 -1.94 -51.77
N GLU A 286 -64.48 -2.99 -52.55
CA GLU A 286 -63.25 -3.80 -52.48
C GLU A 286 -62.00 -3.02 -52.91
N ALA A 287 -62.13 -2.06 -53.83
CA ALA A 287 -61.03 -1.21 -54.27
C ALA A 287 -60.57 -0.18 -53.21
N CYS A 288 -61.32 -0.01 -52.11
CA CYS A 288 -60.92 0.86 -51.01
C CYS A 288 -59.73 0.25 -50.22
N PRO A 289 -58.62 0.98 -50.04
CA PRO A 289 -57.43 0.45 -49.38
C PRO A 289 -57.71 -0.08 -47.97
N GLY A 290 -57.38 -1.34 -47.72
CA GLY A 290 -57.51 -1.98 -46.41
C GLY A 290 -58.90 -2.56 -46.11
N VAL A 291 -59.88 -2.42 -47.01
CA VAL A 291 -61.21 -3.02 -46.81
C VAL A 291 -61.16 -4.53 -47.02
N VAL A 292 -61.70 -5.28 -46.07
CA VAL A 292 -61.92 -6.73 -46.16
C VAL A 292 -63.42 -6.99 -46.13
N LEU A 293 -63.96 -7.42 -47.26
CA LEU A 293 -65.37 -7.80 -47.39
C LEU A 293 -65.61 -9.23 -46.90
N GLN A 294 -66.75 -9.45 -46.24
CA GLN A 294 -67.25 -10.79 -45.91
C GLN A 294 -68.13 -11.34 -47.04
N PRO A 295 -68.33 -12.66 -47.13
CA PRO A 295 -69.26 -13.26 -48.06
C PRO A 295 -70.65 -12.64 -47.92
N LEU A 296 -71.28 -12.33 -49.06
CA LEU A 296 -72.57 -11.67 -49.10
C LEU A 296 -73.65 -12.53 -48.45
N GLN A 297 -74.45 -11.93 -47.56
CA GLN A 297 -75.50 -12.62 -46.80
C GLN A 297 -76.90 -12.23 -47.30
N GLU A 298 -77.89 -13.10 -47.07
CA GLU A 298 -79.32 -12.84 -47.31
C GLU A 298 -79.69 -12.45 -48.75
N VAL A 299 -79.12 -13.12 -49.77
CA VAL A 299 -79.51 -12.90 -51.17
C VAL A 299 -80.91 -13.47 -51.41
N GLN A 300 -81.90 -12.59 -51.55
CA GLN A 300 -83.23 -12.97 -52.04
C GLN A 300 -83.35 -12.57 -53.51
N VAL A 301 -83.70 -13.52 -54.36
CA VAL A 301 -83.96 -13.29 -55.78
C VAL A 301 -85.46 -13.40 -55.99
N SER A 302 -86.08 -12.32 -56.46
CA SER A 302 -87.49 -12.30 -56.83
C SER A 302 -87.63 -12.16 -58.34
N ASP A 303 -88.39 -13.07 -58.94
CA ASP A 303 -88.80 -12.97 -60.32
C ASP A 303 -90.01 -12.03 -60.39
N ARG A 304 -89.89 -10.92 -61.13
CA ARG A 304 -91.03 -10.05 -61.46
C ARG A 304 -91.57 -10.50 -62.81
N VAL A 305 -92.76 -11.07 -62.79
CA VAL A 305 -93.48 -11.53 -63.99
C VAL A 305 -94.22 -10.33 -64.57
N ASP A 306 -94.14 -10.14 -65.89
CA ASP A 306 -94.94 -9.14 -66.58
C ASP A 306 -96.36 -9.69 -66.71
N GLU A 307 -97.30 -9.09 -65.97
CA GLU A 307 -98.69 -9.53 -65.90
C GLU A 307 -99.37 -9.52 -67.27
N ALA A 308 -98.88 -8.73 -68.23
CA ALA A 308 -99.46 -8.62 -69.57
C ALA A 308 -99.06 -9.76 -70.53
N THR A 309 -97.86 -10.32 -70.37
CA THR A 309 -97.30 -11.31 -71.31
C THR A 309 -97.09 -12.69 -70.70
N GLY A 310 -97.20 -12.83 -69.37
CA GLY A 310 -96.93 -14.08 -68.65
C GLY A 310 -95.45 -14.51 -68.71
N ASN A 311 -94.59 -13.70 -69.33
CA ASN A 311 -93.16 -13.92 -69.43
C ASN A 311 -92.44 -13.22 -68.27
N LEU A 312 -91.28 -13.77 -67.92
CA LEU A 312 -90.42 -13.24 -66.87
C LEU A 312 -89.86 -11.89 -67.34
N ALA A 313 -90.35 -10.78 -66.77
CA ALA A 313 -90.00 -9.43 -67.20
C ALA A 313 -88.59 -9.07 -66.74
N GLN A 314 -88.32 -9.33 -65.45
CA GLN A 314 -87.11 -8.92 -64.76
C GLN A 314 -86.79 -9.90 -63.63
N ARG A 315 -85.52 -10.31 -63.49
CA ARG A 315 -85.01 -10.94 -62.27
C ARG A 315 -84.36 -9.87 -61.42
N ALA A 316 -84.92 -9.58 -60.24
CA ALA A 316 -84.38 -8.60 -59.31
C ALA A 316 -83.78 -9.31 -58.09
N VAL A 317 -82.60 -8.86 -57.65
CA VAL A 317 -82.09 -9.22 -56.31
C VAL A 317 -82.80 -8.29 -55.33
N THR A 318 -83.78 -8.84 -54.64
CA THR A 318 -84.71 -8.05 -53.82
C THR A 318 -84.04 -7.53 -52.56
N ARG A 319 -83.11 -8.28 -51.95
CA ARG A 319 -82.39 -7.87 -50.74
C ARG A 319 -81.01 -8.50 -50.70
N PHE A 320 -80.03 -7.74 -50.22
CA PHE A 320 -78.70 -8.23 -49.86
C PHE A 320 -78.18 -7.54 -48.60
N THR A 321 -77.35 -8.25 -47.84
CA THR A 321 -76.57 -7.71 -46.72
C THR A 321 -75.08 -7.90 -47.01
N LEU A 322 -74.33 -6.80 -47.07
CA LEU A 322 -72.87 -6.76 -47.22
C LEU A 322 -72.24 -6.37 -45.88
N GLU A 323 -71.29 -7.16 -45.39
CA GLU A 323 -70.51 -6.83 -44.20
C GLU A 323 -69.04 -6.71 -44.56
N GLY A 324 -68.34 -5.75 -43.96
CA GLY A 324 -66.92 -5.55 -44.18
C GLY A 324 -66.21 -4.95 -42.97
N ARG A 325 -64.89 -5.03 -42.98
CA ARG A 325 -64.01 -4.45 -41.96
C ARG A 325 -62.94 -3.58 -42.61
N LEU A 326 -62.59 -2.49 -41.94
CA LEU A 326 -61.46 -1.63 -42.23
C LEU A 326 -60.57 -1.58 -40.98
N PRO A 327 -59.30 -2.03 -41.02
CA PRO A 327 -58.41 -2.05 -39.86
C PRO A 327 -57.84 -0.68 -39.50
#